data_AF-A0A7V9HC37-F1
#
_entry.id   AF-A0A7V9HC37-F1
#
_cell.length_a   1.000
_cell.length_b   1.000
_cell.length_c   1.000
_cell.angle_alpha   90.00
_cell.angle_beta   90.00
_cell.angle_gamma   90.00
#
_symmetry.space_group_name_H-M   'P 1'
#
loop_
_entity.id
_entity.type
_entity.pdbx_description
1 polymer ?
#
loop_
_entity_poly.entity_id
_entity_poly.type
_entity_poly.pdbx_seq_one_letter_code
_entity_poly.pdbx_strand_id
1 'polypeptide(L)'
;MARNDPTDTGGLFIGRRPGTGPLKYRQLPERDRRRMRVDGALANFVLALEVLLCLSLWGPQPAVWLWVGSQVDYISGSVTAGIMIAFAGLLASLMLTLAVATRLDGVWRILRRAAGHGQQEGALGRIFAVTAVLAGAAFTFWFLVIEGPGPSVAPLR
;
A
#
# COMPACT_ATOMS: atom_id res chain seq x y z
N MET A 1 -52.49 7.14 -9.22
CA MET A 1 -51.39 7.76 -9.98
C MET A 1 -50.45 6.65 -10.43
N ALA A 2 -50.39 6.38 -11.73
CA ALA A 2 -49.52 5.36 -12.31
C ALA A 2 -48.06 5.85 -12.30
N ARG A 3 -47.18 5.10 -11.66
CA ARG A 3 -45.74 5.35 -11.61
C ARG A 3 -45.11 4.56 -12.76
N ASN A 4 -44.83 5.24 -13.86
CA ASN A 4 -44.18 4.66 -15.03
C ASN A 4 -42.71 4.36 -14.70
N ASP A 5 -42.41 3.10 -14.41
CA ASP A 5 -41.04 2.57 -14.36
C ASP A 5 -40.57 2.34 -15.82
N PRO A 6 -39.46 2.95 -16.29
CA PRO A 6 -39.00 2.82 -17.67
C PRO A 6 -38.58 1.40 -18.08
N THR A 7 -38.55 0.43 -17.16
CA THR A 7 -38.41 -1.00 -17.50
C THR A 7 -39.73 -1.70 -17.80
N ASP A 8 -40.88 -1.13 -17.45
CA ASP A 8 -42.20 -1.77 -17.55
C ASP A 8 -42.87 -1.55 -18.92
N THR A 9 -42.38 -0.60 -19.72
CA THR A 9 -42.68 -0.45 -21.16
C THR A 9 -41.74 -1.27 -22.06
N GLY A 10 -40.89 -2.10 -21.45
CA GLY A 10 -39.83 -2.87 -22.12
C GLY A 10 -40.30 -4.06 -22.96
N GLY A 11 -41.58 -4.20 -23.28
CA GLY A 11 -42.09 -5.28 -24.14
C GLY A 11 -42.32 -4.87 -25.60
N LEU A 12 -42.49 -3.58 -25.88
CA LEU A 12 -43.02 -3.13 -27.18
C LEU A 12 -41.95 -3.04 -28.29
N PHE A 13 -40.66 -3.03 -27.93
CA PHE A 13 -39.56 -2.90 -28.90
C PHE A 13 -38.42 -3.92 -28.77
N ILE A 14 -38.56 -4.98 -27.94
CA ILE A 14 -37.56 -6.06 -27.82
C ILE A 14 -37.86 -7.19 -28.80
N GLY A 15 -38.01 -6.83 -30.07
CA GLY A 15 -38.14 -7.77 -31.17
C GLY A 15 -37.19 -7.36 -32.28
N ARG A 16 -36.02 -8.02 -32.34
CA ARG A 16 -35.05 -8.01 -33.47
C ARG A 16 -33.86 -7.03 -33.45
N ARG A 17 -33.42 -6.46 -32.32
CA ARG A 17 -32.03 -5.95 -32.24
C ARG A 17 -31.08 -7.05 -31.76
N PRO A 18 -30.14 -7.52 -32.60
CA PRO A 18 -29.08 -8.43 -32.16
C PRO A 18 -28.35 -7.77 -30.99
N GLY A 19 -28.30 -8.44 -29.83
CA GLY A 19 -27.65 -7.91 -28.62
C GLY A 19 -28.56 -7.33 -27.53
N THR A 20 -29.89 -7.35 -27.69
CA THR A 20 -30.86 -6.86 -26.67
C THR A 20 -31.56 -7.97 -25.87
N GLY A 21 -31.05 -9.20 -25.92
CA GLY A 21 -31.55 -10.29 -25.09
C GLY A 21 -31.51 -9.90 -23.60
N PRO A 22 -32.46 -10.36 -22.77
CA PRO A 22 -32.51 -10.01 -21.36
C PRO A 22 -31.15 -10.34 -20.72
N LEU A 23 -30.46 -9.29 -20.26
CA LEU A 23 -29.21 -9.43 -19.54
C LEU A 23 -29.52 -10.26 -18.28
N LYS A 24 -29.17 -11.56 -18.32
CA LYS A 24 -29.13 -12.40 -17.12
C LYS A 24 -28.01 -11.86 -16.24
N TYR A 25 -28.32 -10.87 -15.42
CA TYR A 25 -27.48 -10.52 -14.29
C TYR A 25 -27.34 -11.78 -13.44
N ARG A 26 -26.10 -12.25 -13.29
CA ARG A 26 -25.77 -13.37 -12.41
C ARG A 26 -26.34 -13.03 -11.03
N GLN A 27 -27.27 -13.84 -10.53
CA GLN A 27 -27.80 -13.69 -9.18
C GLN A 27 -26.61 -13.55 -8.22
N LEU A 28 -26.58 -12.46 -7.45
CA LEU A 28 -25.54 -12.28 -6.45
C LEU A 28 -25.63 -13.49 -5.50
N PRO A 29 -24.54 -14.25 -5.30
CA PRO A 29 -24.56 -15.37 -4.37
C PRO A 29 -25.01 -14.88 -3.00
N GLU A 30 -25.84 -15.68 -2.33
CA GLU A 30 -26.32 -15.43 -0.97
C GLU A 30 -25.13 -15.11 -0.05
N ARG A 31 -25.06 -13.85 0.37
CA ARG A 31 -23.93 -13.30 1.13
C ARG A 31 -24.01 -13.82 2.57
N ASP A 32 -23.30 -14.91 2.81
CA ASP A 32 -23.18 -15.48 4.15
C ASP A 32 -22.41 -14.51 5.08
N ARG A 33 -23.05 -14.09 6.18
CA ARG A 33 -22.47 -13.15 7.17
C ARG A 33 -21.13 -13.63 7.71
N ARG A 34 -20.90 -14.94 7.74
CA ARG A 34 -19.64 -15.54 8.21
C ARG A 34 -18.50 -15.30 7.22
N ARG A 35 -18.76 -15.41 5.91
CA ARG A 35 -17.77 -15.12 4.85
C ARG A 35 -17.39 -13.63 4.83
N MET A 36 -18.36 -12.73 5.02
CA MET A 36 -18.10 -11.30 5.12
C MET A 36 -17.15 -10.91 6.26
N ARG A 37 -17.25 -11.59 7.42
CA ARG A 37 -16.33 -11.35 8.56
C ARG A 37 -14.91 -11.83 8.25
N VAL A 38 -14.77 -12.98 7.59
CA VAL A 38 -13.48 -13.52 7.18
C VAL A 38 -12.83 -12.60 6.14
N ASP A 39 -13.57 -12.15 5.13
CA ASP A 39 -13.08 -11.24 4.10
C ASP A 39 -12.64 -9.88 4.71
N GLY A 40 -13.38 -9.39 5.71
CA GLY A 40 -13.02 -8.19 6.46
C GLY A 40 -11.73 -8.36 7.29
N ALA A 41 -11.56 -9.50 7.97
CA ALA A 41 -10.34 -9.79 8.73
C ALA A 41 -9.12 -9.91 7.80
N LEU A 42 -9.29 -10.57 6.64
CA LEU A 42 -8.24 -10.71 5.64
C LEU A 42 -7.85 -9.35 5.03
N ALA A 43 -8.83 -8.47 4.78
CA ALA A 43 -8.56 -7.11 4.31
C ALA A 43 -7.75 -6.30 5.35
N ASN A 44 -8.08 -6.41 6.64
CA ASN A 44 -7.30 -5.75 7.69
C ASN A 44 -5.88 -6.31 7.81
N PHE A 45 -5.70 -7.62 7.64
CA PHE A 45 -4.38 -8.24 7.63
C PHE A 45 -3.50 -7.73 6.48
N VAL A 46 -4.06 -7.67 5.26
CA VAL A 46 -3.33 -7.14 4.10
C VAL A 46 -2.96 -5.66 4.31
N LEU A 47 -3.87 -4.87 4.88
CA LEU A 47 -3.60 -3.47 5.22
C LEU A 47 -2.44 -3.33 6.23
N ALA A 48 -2.43 -4.17 7.27
CA ALA A 48 -1.35 -4.18 8.26
C ALA A 48 -0.01 -4.54 7.62
N LEU A 49 0.01 -5.50 6.70
CA LEU A 49 1.22 -5.87 5.96
C LEU A 49 1.73 -4.72 5.09
N GLU A 50 0.83 -4.00 4.42
CA GLU A 50 1.18 -2.81 3.62
C GLU A 50 1.78 -1.69 4.49
N VAL A 51 1.21 -1.43 5.68
CA VAL A 51 1.76 -0.48 6.65
C VAL A 51 3.15 -0.90 7.10
N LEU A 52 3.37 -2.18 7.41
CA LEU A 52 4.68 -2.70 7.83
C LEU A 52 5.72 -2.55 6.71
N LEU A 53 5.35 -2.83 5.46
CA LEU A 53 6.23 -2.61 4.29
C LEU A 53 6.56 -1.14 4.10
N CYS A 54 5.58 -0.24 4.25
CA CYS A 54 5.85 1.19 4.17
C CYS A 54 6.76 1.66 5.31
N LEU A 55 6.56 1.19 6.54
CA LEU A 55 7.43 1.51 7.68
C LEU A 55 8.86 0.99 7.50
N SER A 56 9.04 -0.19 6.89
CA SER A 56 10.39 -0.74 6.68
C SER A 56 11.24 0.12 5.73
N LEU A 57 10.61 0.84 4.79
CA LEU A 57 11.32 1.73 3.86
C LEU A 57 12.07 2.87 4.55
N TRP A 58 11.60 3.32 5.73
CA TRP A 58 12.13 4.52 6.38
C TRP A 58 13.31 4.26 7.32
N GLY A 59 13.47 3.04 7.81
CA GLY A 59 14.49 2.74 8.83
C GLY A 59 15.13 1.37 8.66
N PRO A 60 14.38 0.28 8.83
CA PRO A 60 14.92 -1.08 8.75
C PRO A 60 15.65 -1.37 7.43
N GLN A 61 15.07 -0.99 6.29
CA GLN A 61 15.64 -1.28 4.98
C GLN A 61 16.94 -0.50 4.73
N PRO A 62 17.00 0.84 4.93
CA PRO A 62 18.27 1.57 4.89
C PRO A 62 19.32 1.02 5.87
N ALA A 63 18.95 0.72 7.12
CA ALA A 63 19.88 0.24 8.14
C ALA A 63 20.53 -1.10 7.75
N VAL A 64 19.74 -2.03 7.20
CA VAL A 64 20.26 -3.32 6.71
C VAL A 64 21.27 -3.11 5.59
N TRP A 65 21.00 -2.24 4.62
CA TRP A 65 21.93 -2.03 3.50
C TRP A 65 23.19 -1.27 3.90
N LEU A 66 23.10 -0.33 4.85
CA LEU A 66 24.28 0.31 5.44
C LEU A 66 25.14 -0.72 6.18
N TRP A 67 24.52 -1.63 6.94
CA TRP A 67 25.24 -2.72 7.59
C TRP A 67 25.90 -3.65 6.57
N VAL A 68 25.18 -4.08 5.52
CA VAL A 68 25.76 -4.92 4.44
C VAL A 68 26.93 -4.20 3.76
N GLY A 69 26.78 -2.91 3.45
CA GLY A 69 27.86 -2.10 2.88
C GLY A 69 29.10 -2.05 3.78
N SER A 70 28.91 -1.94 5.10
CA SER A 70 30.01 -1.98 6.07
C SER A 70 30.74 -3.34 6.10
N GLN A 71 30.02 -4.45 5.91
CA GLN A 71 30.63 -5.78 5.84
C GLN A 71 31.44 -5.95 4.55
N VAL A 72 30.94 -5.41 3.43
CA VAL A 72 31.68 -5.41 2.16
C VAL A 72 32.97 -4.62 2.28
N ASP A 73 32.92 -3.44 2.87
CA ASP A 73 34.13 -2.62 3.12
C ASP A 73 35.12 -3.39 3.99
N TYR A 74 34.65 -4.00 5.10
CA TYR A 74 35.48 -4.80 6.00
C TYR A 74 36.21 -5.96 5.29
N ILE A 75 35.56 -6.64 4.35
CA ILE A 75 36.13 -7.82 3.68
C ILE A 75 36.98 -7.43 2.46
N SER A 76 36.56 -6.42 1.69
CA SER A 76 37.21 -6.03 0.42
C SER A 76 38.26 -4.93 0.59
N GLY A 77 38.26 -4.21 1.70
CA GLY A 77 39.07 -3.02 1.93
C GLY A 77 38.71 -1.82 1.03
N SER A 78 37.53 -1.86 0.40
CA SER A 78 37.07 -0.84 -0.55
C SER A 78 35.73 -0.24 -0.15
N VAL A 79 35.80 0.99 0.34
CA VAL A 79 34.63 1.81 0.67
C VAL A 79 33.72 2.00 -0.54
N THR A 80 34.29 2.25 -1.72
CA THR A 80 33.52 2.43 -2.96
C THR A 80 32.70 1.18 -3.29
N ALA A 81 33.27 -0.01 -3.11
CA ALA A 81 32.52 -1.26 -3.33
C ALA A 81 31.38 -1.42 -2.31
N GLY A 82 31.62 -1.11 -1.03
CA GLY A 82 30.60 -1.12 0.01
C GLY A 82 29.43 -0.18 -0.28
N ILE A 83 29.72 1.05 -0.69
CA ILE A 83 28.70 2.05 -1.07
C ILE A 83 27.90 1.58 -2.28
N MET A 84 28.56 1.08 -3.33
CA MET A 84 27.88 0.61 -4.55
C MET A 84 26.92 -0.55 -4.24
N ILE A 85 27.32 -1.49 -3.38
CA ILE A 85 26.47 -2.62 -2.97
C ILE A 85 25.30 -2.14 -2.10
N ALA A 86 25.56 -1.27 -1.12
CA ALA A 86 24.51 -0.72 -0.28
C ALA A 86 23.46 0.05 -1.11
N PHE A 87 23.91 0.88 -2.06
CA PHE A 87 23.03 1.64 -2.93
C PHE A 87 22.24 0.76 -3.90
N ALA A 88 22.90 -0.20 -4.55
CA ALA A 88 22.24 -1.15 -5.44
C ALA A 88 21.20 -2.00 -4.71
N GLY A 89 21.54 -2.47 -3.50
CA GLY A 89 20.61 -3.20 -2.64
C GLY A 89 19.43 -2.35 -2.18
N LEU A 90 19.68 -1.09 -1.79
CA LEU A 90 18.62 -0.17 -1.40
C LEU A 90 17.65 0.10 -2.56
N LEU A 91 18.15 0.33 -3.77
CA LEU A 91 17.33 0.48 -4.97
C LEU A 91 16.53 -0.79 -5.29
N ALA A 92 17.18 -1.96 -5.29
CA ALA A 92 16.52 -3.23 -5.58
C ALA A 92 15.41 -3.54 -4.57
N SER A 93 15.68 -3.35 -3.28
CA SER A 93 14.70 -3.54 -2.21
C SER A 93 13.57 -2.51 -2.27
N LEU A 94 13.84 -1.25 -2.61
CA LEU A 94 12.81 -0.25 -2.86
C LEU A 94 11.86 -0.68 -4.00
N MET A 95 12.42 -1.07 -5.14
CA MET A 95 11.65 -1.55 -6.29
C MET A 95 10.82 -2.78 -5.95
N LEU A 96 11.40 -3.73 -5.22
CA LEU A 96 10.71 -4.93 -4.76
C LEU A 96 9.55 -4.57 -3.82
N THR A 97 9.78 -3.70 -2.84
CA THR A 97 8.76 -3.28 -1.88
C THR A 97 7.60 -2.56 -2.56
N LEU A 98 7.87 -1.66 -3.52
CA LEU A 98 6.81 -1.01 -4.30
C LEU A 98 6.02 -2.02 -5.14
N ALA A 99 6.70 -2.98 -5.77
CA ALA A 99 6.05 -4.01 -6.57
C ALA A 99 5.12 -4.88 -5.70
N VAL A 100 5.58 -5.29 -4.51
CA VAL A 100 4.78 -6.05 -3.54
C VAL A 100 3.61 -5.21 -3.02
N ALA A 101 3.85 -3.97 -2.61
CA ALA A 101 2.80 -3.07 -2.11
C ALA A 101 1.68 -2.87 -3.15
N THR A 102 2.04 -2.65 -4.41
CA THR A 102 1.06 -2.48 -5.51
C THR A 102 0.21 -3.74 -5.71
N ARG A 103 0.80 -4.94 -5.56
CA ARG A 103 0.07 -6.21 -5.64
C ARG A 103 -0.89 -6.37 -4.45
N LEU A 104 -0.44 -6.01 -3.24
CA LEU A 104 -1.24 -6.07 -2.02
C LEU A 104 -2.42 -5.09 -2.04
N ASP A 105 -2.23 -3.84 -2.50
CA ASP A 105 -3.32 -2.86 -2.64
C ASP A 105 -4.40 -3.38 -3.60
N GLY A 106 -4.00 -4.05 -4.69
CA GLY A 106 -4.91 -4.74 -5.60
C GLY A 106 -5.74 -5.84 -4.92
N VAL A 107 -5.10 -6.70 -4.12
CA VAL A 107 -5.76 -7.78 -3.35
C VAL A 107 -6.69 -7.19 -2.29
N TRP A 108 -6.22 -6.19 -1.54
CA TRP A 108 -6.99 -5.48 -0.54
C TRP A 108 -8.27 -4.89 -1.12
N ARG A 109 -8.18 -4.25 -2.30
CA ARG A 109 -9.33 -3.68 -3.00
C ARG A 109 -10.38 -4.75 -3.33
N ILE A 110 -9.97 -5.94 -3.76
CA ILE A 110 -10.88 -7.04 -4.08
C ILE A 110 -11.58 -7.55 -2.80
N LEU A 111 -10.82 -7.80 -1.74
CA LEU A 111 -11.34 -8.27 -0.46
C LEU A 111 -12.32 -7.28 0.17
N ARG A 112 -12.01 -5.99 0.09
CA ARG A 112 -12.85 -4.93 0.67
C ARG A 112 -14.15 -4.72 -0.12
N ARG A 113 -14.11 -4.89 -1.45
CA ARG A 113 -15.32 -4.94 -2.30
C ARG A 113 -16.17 -6.18 -2.01
N ALA A 114 -15.54 -7.34 -1.79
CA ALA A 114 -16.25 -8.55 -1.37
C ALA A 114 -16.97 -8.35 -0.04
N ALA A 115 -16.32 -7.66 0.91
CA ALA A 115 -16.87 -7.24 2.19
C ALA A 115 -17.90 -6.09 2.12
N GLY A 116 -18.31 -5.66 0.92
CA GLY A 116 -19.43 -4.74 0.71
C GLY A 116 -19.08 -3.24 0.76
N HIS A 117 -17.80 -2.88 0.79
CA HIS A 117 -17.37 -1.48 0.78
C HIS A 117 -17.03 -1.04 -0.64
N GLY A 118 -17.73 -0.02 -1.16
CA GLY A 118 -17.52 0.53 -2.49
C GLY A 118 -16.34 1.51 -2.56
N GLN A 119 -15.10 1.03 -2.38
CA GLN A 119 -13.91 1.88 -2.50
C GLN A 119 -13.40 1.88 -3.96
N GLN A 120 -13.32 3.06 -4.58
CA GLN A 120 -12.84 3.25 -5.96
C GLN A 120 -11.33 3.57 -6.04
N GLU A 121 -10.77 4.23 -5.03
CA GLU A 121 -9.36 4.62 -4.96
C GLU A 121 -8.52 3.65 -4.10
N GLY A 122 -7.27 3.42 -4.51
CA GLY A 122 -6.28 2.65 -3.73
C GLY A 122 -5.79 3.42 -2.51
N ALA A 123 -5.48 2.72 -1.42
CA ALA A 123 -5.06 3.35 -0.17
C ALA A 123 -3.54 3.58 -0.11
N LEU A 124 -2.78 2.89 -0.97
CA LEU A 124 -1.31 2.88 -0.98
C LEU A 124 -0.69 4.28 -0.92
N GLY A 125 -1.10 5.19 -1.80
CA GLY A 125 -0.54 6.56 -1.81
C GLY A 125 -0.78 7.33 -0.50
N ARG A 126 -1.94 7.10 0.13
CA ARG A 126 -2.30 7.73 1.41
C ARG A 126 -1.52 7.11 2.57
N ILE A 127 -1.40 5.78 2.60
CA ILE A 127 -0.62 5.06 3.61
C ILE A 127 0.85 5.46 3.51
N PHE A 128 1.40 5.49 2.30
CA PHE A 128 2.77 5.94 2.06
C PHE A 128 2.98 7.38 2.55
N ALA A 129 2.09 8.31 2.21
CA ALA A 129 2.19 9.70 2.68
C ALA A 129 2.11 9.82 4.21
N VAL A 130 1.18 9.11 4.86
CA VAL A 130 1.05 9.12 6.33
C VAL A 130 2.28 8.53 7.00
N THR A 131 2.78 7.39 6.50
CA THR A 131 4.01 6.78 7.04
C THR A 131 5.25 7.67 6.83
N ALA A 132 5.34 8.38 5.71
CA ALA A 132 6.39 9.37 5.45
C ALA A 132 6.36 10.51 6.46
N VAL A 133 5.17 11.07 6.71
CA VAL A 133 4.98 12.15 7.71
C VAL A 133 5.33 11.64 9.11
N LEU A 134 4.88 10.45 9.49
CA LEU A 134 5.19 9.86 10.79
C LEU A 134 6.69 9.57 10.95
N ALA A 135 7.33 9.00 9.93
CA ALA A 135 8.76 8.74 9.94
C ALA A 135 9.56 10.04 10.02
N GLY A 136 9.20 11.05 9.23
CA GLY A 136 9.81 12.38 9.27
C GLY A 136 9.64 13.07 10.61
N ALA A 137 8.46 12.99 11.22
CA ALA A 137 8.19 13.53 12.56
C ALA A 137 9.00 12.80 13.63
N ALA A 138 9.04 11.47 13.60
CA ALA A 138 9.83 10.66 14.52
C ALA A 138 11.32 10.94 14.39
N PHE A 139 11.84 11.06 13.16
CA PHE A 139 13.22 11.44 12.90
C PHE A 139 13.53 12.85 13.41
N THR A 140 12.64 13.81 13.15
CA THR A 140 12.81 15.20 13.63
C THR A 140 12.83 15.26 15.15
N PHE A 141 11.92 14.53 15.80
CA PHE A 141 11.88 14.43 17.27
C PHE A 141 13.17 13.81 17.81
N TRP A 142 13.60 12.68 17.26
CA TRP A 142 14.85 12.03 17.66
C TRP A 142 16.06 12.95 17.46
N PHE A 143 16.17 13.60 16.31
CA PHE A 143 17.28 14.50 15.98
C PHE A 143 17.33 15.73 16.90
N LEU A 144 16.19 16.38 17.15
CA LEU A 144 16.16 17.60 17.96
C LEU A 144 16.21 17.36 19.47
N VAL A 145 15.64 16.24 19.94
CA VAL A 145 15.46 15.98 21.38
C VAL A 145 16.50 14.99 21.93
N ILE A 146 16.88 13.98 21.15
CA ILE A 146 17.74 12.88 21.64
C ILE A 146 19.20 13.09 21.20
N GLU A 147 19.45 13.34 19.91
CA GLU A 147 20.83 13.62 19.47
C GLU A 147 21.22 15.07 19.80
N GLY A 148 20.30 16.00 19.54
CA GLY A 148 20.49 17.44 19.67
C GLY A 148 21.37 18.01 18.55
N PRO A 149 21.09 19.22 18.03
CA PRO A 149 22.08 19.90 17.20
C PRO A 149 23.33 20.11 18.07
N GLY A 150 24.43 19.43 17.73
CA GLY A 150 25.64 19.41 18.54
C GLY A 150 26.21 20.80 18.87
N PRO A 151 27.21 20.90 19.77
CA PRO A 151 27.72 22.16 20.33
C PRO A 151 28.26 23.20 19.32
N SER A 152 28.27 22.91 18.02
CA SER A 152 28.82 23.77 16.97
C SER A 152 28.00 25.03 16.67
N VAL A 153 26.80 25.18 17.24
CA VAL A 153 25.98 26.41 17.09
C VAL A 153 26.27 27.47 18.16
N ALA A 154 27.12 27.17 19.15
CA ALA A 154 27.59 28.13 20.14
C ALA A 154 29.12 28.11 20.24
N PRO A 155 29.85 28.98 19.51
CA PRO A 155 31.24 29.22 19.84
C PRO A 155 31.31 29.79 21.27
N LEU A 156 31.80 28.98 22.20
CA LEU A 156 32.14 29.43 23.55
C LEU A 156 33.27 30.45 23.42
N ARG A 157 32.98 31.69 23.83
CA ARG A 157 33.97 32.71 24.16
C ARG A 157 34.74 32.32 25.40
#